data_AF-I1BPE7-F1
#
_entry.id   AF-I1BPE7-F1
#
_cell.length_a   1.000
_cell.length_b   1.000
_cell.length_c   1.000
_cell.angle_alpha   90.00
_cell.angle_beta   90.00
_cell.angle_gamma   90.00
#
_symmetry.space_group_name_H-M   'P 1'
#
loop_
_entity.id
_entity.type
_entity.pdbx_description
1 polymer ?
#
loop_
_entity_poly.entity_id
_entity_poly.type
_entity_poly.pdbx_seq_one_letter_code
_entity_poly.pdbx_strand_id
1 'polypeptide(L)'
;MNKEQELENREKQEQELEALEAIFPDDFKKDTTSSDAYTFTIHLDQEESNLRSPRQLTLKFFLPPTYPNQDMPVYEVVSVYCGPKKVDDIILDAIDQGFQSLFEPTEVVLFEWISWLREYLEENVPKSTTHVAKVDTIHQVKLVIACLLQNKKIAKATHNILAYRITMPDGKVLQDNDDDGETAAGENVVVVVTRWFGGIHLGPDRFKDINNIARTTLEEHGFVKQQQSKANNKKSKK
;
A
#
# COMPACT_ATOMS: atom_id res chain seq x y z
N MET A 1 -30.69 -5.72 -29.27
CA MET A 1 -29.43 -6.15 -29.88
C MET A 1 -29.73 -7.27 -30.86
N ASN A 2 -29.10 -7.29 -32.04
CA ASN A 2 -29.26 -8.41 -32.98
C ASN A 2 -28.23 -9.52 -32.66
N LYS A 3 -28.44 -10.72 -33.21
CA LYS A 3 -27.55 -11.88 -32.94
C LYS A 3 -26.10 -11.67 -33.37
N GLU A 4 -25.87 -10.80 -34.35
CA GLU A 4 -24.54 -10.50 -34.89
C GLU A 4 -23.75 -9.62 -33.92
N GLN A 5 -24.39 -8.58 -33.36
CA GLN A 5 -23.82 -7.75 -32.31
C GLN A 5 -23.56 -8.52 -31.02
N GLU A 6 -24.46 -9.45 -30.66
CA GLU A 6 -24.23 -10.36 -29.52
C GLU A 6 -22.99 -11.24 -29.71
N LEU A 7 -22.77 -11.72 -30.94
CA LEU A 7 -21.60 -12.52 -31.28
C LEU A 7 -20.32 -11.68 -31.23
N GLU A 8 -20.34 -10.49 -31.83
CA GLU A 8 -19.21 -9.55 -31.81
C GLU A 8 -18.83 -9.14 -30.38
N ASN A 9 -19.83 -8.83 -29.55
CA ASN A 9 -19.64 -8.53 -28.13
C ASN A 9 -18.95 -9.69 -27.42
N ARG A 10 -19.43 -10.92 -27.63
CA ARG A 10 -18.83 -12.10 -27.01
C ARG A 10 -17.38 -12.31 -27.44
N GLU A 11 -17.07 -12.12 -28.72
CA GLU A 11 -15.71 -12.24 -29.23
C GLU A 11 -14.78 -11.19 -28.60
N LYS A 12 -15.22 -9.92 -28.49
CA LYS A 12 -14.45 -8.86 -27.82
C LYS A 12 -14.23 -9.15 -26.33
N GLN A 13 -15.27 -9.62 -25.64
CA GLN A 13 -15.18 -10.03 -24.24
C GLN A 13 -14.17 -11.17 -24.05
N GLU A 14 -14.25 -12.23 -24.87
CA GLU A 14 -13.34 -13.37 -24.80
C GLU A 14 -11.88 -12.95 -25.00
N GLN A 15 -11.61 -12.07 -25.98
CA GLN A 15 -10.28 -11.53 -26.24
C GLN A 15 -9.75 -10.67 -25.10
N GLU A 16 -10.58 -9.80 -24.51
CA GLU A 16 -10.20 -8.98 -23.37
C GLU A 16 -9.85 -9.85 -22.16
N LEU A 17 -10.68 -10.85 -21.86
CA LEU A 17 -10.46 -11.76 -20.76
C LEU A 17 -9.17 -12.57 -20.94
N GLU A 18 -8.92 -13.12 -22.14
CA GLU A 18 -7.69 -13.84 -22.45
C GLU A 18 -6.46 -12.94 -22.31
N ALA A 19 -6.54 -11.69 -22.76
CA ALA A 19 -5.46 -10.72 -22.59
C ALA A 19 -5.19 -10.42 -21.11
N LEU A 20 -6.24 -10.23 -20.29
CA LEU A 20 -6.10 -9.98 -18.86
C LEU A 20 -5.52 -11.19 -18.11
N GLU A 21 -5.95 -12.41 -18.44
CA GLU A 21 -5.38 -13.64 -17.89
C GLU A 21 -3.88 -13.76 -18.24
N ALA A 22 -3.49 -13.35 -19.45
CA ALA A 22 -2.08 -13.37 -19.88
C ALA A 22 -1.24 -12.28 -19.21
N ILE A 23 -1.78 -11.08 -19.01
CA ILE A 23 -1.09 -9.95 -18.37
C ILE A 23 -0.98 -10.17 -16.85
N PHE A 24 -2.03 -10.71 -16.24
CA PHE A 24 -2.16 -10.84 -14.79
C PHE A 24 -2.50 -12.27 -14.35
N PRO A 25 -1.62 -13.26 -14.59
CA PRO A 25 -1.94 -14.68 -14.41
C PRO A 25 -2.27 -15.07 -12.97
N ASP A 26 -1.71 -14.36 -11.98
CA ASP A 26 -1.93 -14.64 -10.57
C ASP A 26 -3.10 -13.86 -9.96
N ASP A 27 -3.45 -12.72 -10.57
CA ASP A 27 -4.34 -11.71 -10.00
C ASP A 27 -5.73 -11.72 -10.64
N PHE A 28 -5.83 -12.07 -11.93
CA PHE A 28 -7.08 -12.18 -12.69
C PHE A 28 -7.52 -13.63 -12.80
N LYS A 29 -8.70 -13.97 -12.27
CA LYS A 29 -9.21 -15.34 -12.21
C LYS A 29 -10.70 -15.40 -12.47
N LYS A 30 -11.14 -16.42 -13.21
CA LYS A 30 -12.56 -16.77 -13.26
C LYS A 30 -13.06 -17.21 -11.88
N ASP A 31 -14.21 -16.67 -11.45
CA ASP A 31 -14.79 -17.02 -10.15
C ASP A 31 -15.20 -18.50 -10.15
N THR A 32 -14.81 -19.22 -9.10
CA THR A 32 -15.14 -20.65 -8.94
C THR A 32 -16.56 -20.85 -8.40
N THR A 33 -17.18 -19.80 -7.86
CA THR A 33 -18.51 -19.84 -7.25
C THR A 33 -19.63 -19.33 -8.17
N SER A 34 -19.28 -18.50 -9.16
CA SER A 34 -20.22 -17.90 -10.11
C SER A 34 -19.66 -18.07 -11.52
N SER A 35 -20.34 -18.82 -12.39
CA SER A 35 -19.84 -19.14 -13.75
C SER A 35 -19.61 -17.92 -14.64
N ASP A 36 -20.28 -16.82 -14.31
CA ASP A 36 -20.38 -15.63 -15.15
C ASP A 36 -19.63 -14.43 -14.55
N ALA A 37 -18.73 -14.69 -13.59
CA ALA A 37 -17.98 -13.66 -12.91
C ALA A 37 -16.47 -13.89 -12.98
N TYR A 38 -15.74 -12.78 -12.96
CA TYR A 38 -14.29 -12.75 -12.94
C TYR A 38 -13.84 -11.92 -11.75
N THR A 39 -12.81 -12.37 -11.05
CA THR A 39 -12.22 -11.66 -9.92
C THR A 39 -10.86 -11.12 -10.31
N PHE A 40 -10.58 -9.89 -9.91
CA PHE A 40 -9.26 -9.29 -10.04
C PHE A 40 -8.80 -8.74 -8.69
N THR A 41 -7.59 -9.11 -8.26
CA THR A 41 -7.02 -8.60 -7.02
C THR A 41 -5.85 -7.67 -7.31
N ILE A 42 -6.02 -6.39 -6.99
CA ILE A 42 -4.94 -5.41 -7.04
C ILE A 42 -4.07 -5.60 -5.81
N HIS A 43 -2.78 -5.84 -5.99
CA HIS A 43 -1.77 -5.87 -4.93
C HIS A 43 -0.85 -4.65 -5.06
N LEU A 44 -0.85 -3.74 -4.09
CA LEU A 44 0.01 -2.54 -4.11
C LEU A 44 1.36 -2.75 -3.41
N ASP A 45 1.54 -3.87 -2.71
CA ASP A 45 2.72 -4.16 -1.89
C ASP A 45 3.48 -5.40 -2.40
N GLN A 46 3.58 -5.57 -3.72
CA GLN A 46 4.11 -6.78 -4.39
C GLN A 46 5.53 -7.22 -3.95
N GLU A 47 6.31 -6.33 -3.34
CA GLU A 47 7.67 -6.60 -2.86
C GLU A 47 7.74 -7.07 -1.39
N GLU A 48 6.62 -7.00 -0.64
CA GLU A 48 6.58 -7.29 0.80
C GLU A 48 5.82 -8.59 1.09
N SER A 49 6.58 -9.65 1.40
CA SER A 49 5.98 -10.93 1.80
C SER A 49 5.47 -10.91 3.26
N ASN A 50 4.31 -11.55 3.50
CA ASN A 50 3.69 -11.76 4.83
C ASN A 50 3.08 -10.54 5.53
N LEU A 51 2.66 -9.51 4.79
CA LEU A 51 1.88 -8.41 5.36
C LEU A 51 0.56 -8.92 5.95
N ARG A 52 0.27 -8.54 7.20
CA ARG A 52 -1.00 -8.88 7.85
C ARG A 52 -2.19 -8.03 7.38
N SER A 53 -1.92 -6.84 6.85
CA SER A 53 -2.93 -5.94 6.28
C SER A 53 -2.42 -5.38 4.96
N PRO A 54 -2.29 -6.25 3.94
CA PRO A 54 -1.80 -5.83 2.64
C PRO A 54 -2.72 -4.75 2.06
N ARG A 55 -2.14 -3.75 1.41
CA ARG A 55 -2.89 -2.84 0.55
C ARG A 55 -3.27 -3.59 -0.72
N GLN A 56 -4.34 -4.35 -0.59
CA GLN A 56 -4.95 -5.06 -1.70
C GLN A 56 -6.44 -4.76 -1.78
N LEU A 57 -6.98 -4.81 -2.98
CA LEU A 57 -8.40 -4.63 -3.23
C LEU A 57 -8.85 -5.60 -4.33
N THR A 58 -9.88 -6.37 -4.03
CA THR A 58 -10.45 -7.36 -4.95
C THR A 58 -11.76 -6.83 -5.51
N LEU A 59 -11.84 -6.82 -6.84
CA LEU A 59 -13.06 -6.56 -7.60
C LEU A 59 -13.61 -7.88 -8.14
N LYS A 60 -14.93 -7.94 -8.25
CA LYS A 60 -15.65 -8.97 -8.99
C LYS A 60 -16.40 -8.31 -10.15
N PHE A 61 -16.15 -8.75 -11.37
CA PHE A 61 -16.74 -8.25 -12.60
C PHE A 61 -17.78 -9.22 -13.15
N PHE A 62 -18.80 -8.66 -13.79
CA PHE A 62 -19.82 -9.37 -14.57
C PHE A 62 -19.97 -8.66 -15.91
N LEU A 63 -19.86 -9.42 -17.00
CA LEU A 63 -19.92 -8.88 -18.36
C LEU A 63 -21.33 -9.10 -18.91
N PRO A 64 -22.17 -8.05 -19.04
CA PRO A 64 -23.48 -8.21 -19.63
C PRO A 64 -23.34 -8.54 -21.13
N PRO A 65 -24.31 -9.24 -21.75
CA PRO A 65 -24.27 -9.54 -23.19
C PRO A 65 -24.17 -8.29 -24.08
N THR A 66 -24.56 -7.13 -23.55
CA THR A 66 -24.54 -5.82 -24.21
C THR A 66 -23.19 -5.11 -24.14
N TYR A 67 -22.24 -5.57 -23.32
CA TYR A 67 -20.87 -5.05 -23.26
C TYR A 67 -20.02 -5.62 -24.41
N PRO A 68 -19.13 -4.85 -25.05
CA PRO A 68 -18.85 -3.43 -24.83
C PRO A 68 -19.76 -2.45 -25.57
N ASN A 69 -20.65 -2.92 -26.44
CA ASN A 69 -21.37 -2.05 -27.37
C ASN A 69 -22.24 -0.98 -26.70
N GLN A 70 -22.95 -1.33 -25.62
CA GLN A 70 -23.96 -0.46 -25.03
C GLN A 70 -23.73 -0.22 -23.54
N ASP A 71 -23.58 -1.29 -22.77
CA ASP A 71 -23.46 -1.21 -21.32
C ASP A 71 -22.03 -1.54 -20.89
N MET A 72 -21.55 -0.90 -19.83
CA MET A 72 -20.25 -1.19 -19.22
C MET A 72 -20.32 -2.47 -18.37
N PRO A 73 -19.17 -3.05 -17.98
CA PRO A 73 -19.12 -4.15 -17.02
C PRO A 73 -19.79 -3.76 -15.70
N VAL A 74 -20.49 -4.70 -15.07
CA VAL A 74 -20.98 -4.53 -13.70
C VAL A 74 -19.90 -5.02 -12.75
N TYR A 75 -19.67 -4.31 -11.65
CA TYR A 75 -18.64 -4.69 -10.70
C TYR A 75 -19.13 -4.63 -9.24
N GLU A 76 -18.47 -5.42 -8.40
CA GLU A 76 -18.65 -5.42 -6.95
C GLU A 76 -17.28 -5.34 -6.29
N VAL A 77 -17.12 -4.42 -5.32
CA VAL A 77 -15.92 -4.39 -4.47
C VAL A 77 -16.08 -5.42 -3.37
N VAL A 78 -15.27 -6.48 -3.41
CA VAL A 78 -15.32 -7.59 -2.45
C VAL A 78 -14.59 -7.21 -1.16
N SER A 79 -13.52 -6.43 -1.28
CA SER A 79 -12.69 -6.03 -0.13
C SER A 79 -13.38 -4.98 0.73
N VAL A 80 -13.49 -5.25 2.04
CA VAL A 80 -13.98 -4.28 3.03
C VAL A 80 -12.90 -3.24 3.40
N TYR A 81 -11.63 -3.63 3.25
CA TYR A 81 -10.46 -2.80 3.56
C TYR A 81 -9.42 -2.94 2.46
N CYS A 82 -8.69 -1.85 2.20
CA CYS A 82 -7.45 -1.83 1.44
C CYS A 82 -6.34 -1.34 2.38
N GLY A 83 -5.54 -2.27 2.89
CA GLY A 83 -4.58 -2.01 3.95
C GLY A 83 -5.25 -1.42 5.21
N PRO A 84 -4.80 -0.27 5.74
CA PRO A 84 -5.41 0.34 6.92
C PRO A 84 -6.69 1.13 6.62
N LYS A 85 -7.01 1.35 5.34
CA LYS A 85 -8.15 2.19 4.93
C LYS A 85 -9.38 1.31 4.71
N LYS A 86 -10.47 1.65 5.36
CA LYS A 86 -11.78 1.05 5.07
C LYS A 86 -12.24 1.52 3.69
N VAL A 87 -12.78 0.62 2.88
CA VAL A 87 -13.53 0.99 1.68
C VAL A 87 -14.84 1.61 2.15
N ASP A 88 -14.91 2.93 2.10
CA ASP A 88 -16.06 3.73 2.48
C ASP A 88 -16.75 4.32 1.24
N ASP A 89 -17.89 4.97 1.44
CA ASP A 89 -18.70 5.53 0.35
C ASP A 89 -17.90 6.52 -0.51
N ILE A 90 -16.93 7.23 0.06
CA ILE A 90 -16.06 8.15 -0.68
C ILE A 90 -15.17 7.39 -1.67
N ILE A 91 -14.59 6.26 -1.26
CA ILE A 91 -13.82 5.42 -2.17
C ILE A 91 -14.72 4.82 -3.23
N LEU A 92 -15.90 4.31 -2.86
CA LEU A 92 -16.83 3.71 -3.81
C LEU A 92 -17.29 4.72 -4.86
N ASP A 93 -17.69 5.93 -4.44
CA ASP A 93 -18.09 7.02 -5.33
C ASP A 93 -16.96 7.41 -6.30
N ALA A 94 -15.71 7.40 -5.83
CA ALA A 94 -14.55 7.69 -6.67
C ALA A 94 -14.31 6.59 -7.71
N ILE A 95 -14.43 5.32 -7.31
CA ILE A 95 -14.31 4.18 -8.24
C ILE A 95 -15.41 4.26 -9.29
N ASP A 96 -16.66 4.50 -8.89
CA ASP A 96 -17.79 4.66 -9.80
C ASP A 96 -17.55 5.77 -10.82
N GLN A 97 -17.14 6.95 -10.36
CA GLN A 97 -16.86 8.09 -11.25
C GLN A 97 -15.69 7.80 -12.19
N GLY A 98 -14.61 7.20 -11.68
CA GLY A 98 -13.44 6.81 -12.47
C GLY A 98 -13.82 5.83 -13.58
N PHE A 99 -14.51 4.74 -13.21
CA PHE A 99 -14.93 3.70 -14.14
C PHE A 99 -15.90 4.22 -15.19
N GLN A 100 -16.88 5.04 -14.78
CA GLN A 100 -17.81 5.68 -15.71
C GLN A 100 -17.10 6.62 -16.68
N SER A 101 -16.08 7.35 -16.23
CA SER A 101 -15.34 8.30 -17.07
C SER A 101 -14.47 7.64 -18.14
N LEU A 102 -14.06 6.38 -17.90
CA LEU A 102 -13.19 5.62 -18.80
C LEU A 102 -13.97 4.77 -19.82
N PHE A 103 -15.27 4.55 -19.61
CA PHE A 103 -16.05 3.71 -20.50
C PHE A 103 -16.46 4.47 -21.76
N GLU A 104 -16.04 3.95 -22.91
CA GLU A 104 -16.51 4.36 -24.22
C GLU A 104 -17.30 3.21 -24.86
N PRO A 105 -18.58 3.42 -25.24
CA PRO A 105 -19.36 2.39 -25.92
C PRO A 105 -18.62 1.86 -27.14
N THR A 106 -18.74 0.55 -27.39
CA THR A 106 -18.08 -0.22 -28.45
C THR A 106 -16.64 -0.68 -28.17
N GLU A 107 -15.99 -0.11 -27.15
CA GLU A 107 -14.63 -0.44 -26.71
C GLU A 107 -14.62 -1.20 -25.39
N VAL A 108 -13.66 -2.11 -25.26
CA VAL A 108 -13.41 -2.85 -24.02
C VAL A 108 -12.61 -1.99 -23.03
N VAL A 109 -12.80 -2.17 -21.72
CA VAL A 109 -12.38 -1.16 -20.72
C VAL A 109 -11.72 -1.73 -19.44
N LEU A 110 -11.76 -3.03 -19.20
CA LEU A 110 -11.32 -3.62 -17.93
C LEU A 110 -9.84 -3.34 -17.65
N PHE A 111 -8.96 -3.35 -18.67
CA PHE A 111 -7.54 -3.02 -18.48
C PHE A 111 -7.33 -1.57 -18.02
N GLU A 112 -8.07 -0.63 -18.60
CA GLU A 112 -8.02 0.79 -18.22
C GLU A 112 -8.58 0.99 -16.82
N TRP A 113 -9.68 0.32 -16.47
CA TRP A 113 -10.23 0.31 -15.12
C TRP A 113 -9.22 -0.20 -14.09
N ILE A 114 -8.56 -1.32 -14.38
CA ILE A 114 -7.52 -1.91 -13.53
C ILE A 114 -6.36 -0.93 -13.34
N SER A 115 -5.90 -0.31 -14.42
CA SER A 115 -4.76 0.61 -14.42
C SER A 115 -5.05 1.87 -13.62
N TRP A 116 -6.20 2.49 -13.89
CA TRP A 116 -6.67 3.66 -13.17
C TRP A 116 -6.88 3.37 -11.69
N LEU A 117 -7.51 2.24 -11.34
CA LEU A 117 -7.79 1.91 -9.95
C LEU A 117 -6.51 1.66 -9.16
N ARG A 118 -5.52 1.01 -9.78
CA ARG A 118 -4.20 0.85 -9.17
C ARG A 118 -3.59 2.21 -8.83
N GLU A 119 -3.52 3.12 -9.80
CA GLU A 119 -2.97 4.47 -9.60
C GLU A 119 -3.74 5.24 -8.52
N TYR A 120 -5.07 5.24 -8.58
CA TYR A 120 -5.93 5.87 -7.59
C TYR A 120 -5.65 5.34 -6.17
N LEU A 121 -5.55 4.01 -6.00
CA LEU A 121 -5.28 3.41 -4.70
C LEU A 121 -3.85 3.70 -4.21
N GLU A 122 -2.86 3.75 -5.10
CA GLU A 122 -1.49 4.14 -4.74
C GLU A 122 -1.44 5.57 -4.18
N GLU A 123 -2.20 6.50 -4.76
CA GLU A 123 -2.29 7.88 -4.29
C GLU A 123 -3.13 8.04 -3.01
N ASN A 124 -4.20 7.25 -2.87
CA ASN A 124 -5.25 7.49 -1.87
C ASN A 124 -5.25 6.50 -0.69
N VAL A 125 -4.45 5.43 -0.76
CA VAL A 125 -4.27 4.44 0.32
C VAL A 125 -2.83 4.49 0.83
N PRO A 126 -2.56 5.27 1.91
CA PRO A 126 -1.21 5.45 2.42
C PRO A 126 -0.63 4.16 2.99
N LYS A 127 0.64 3.89 2.70
CA LYS A 127 1.43 2.72 3.15
C LYS A 127 1.81 2.74 4.65
N SER A 128 1.04 3.43 5.51
CA SER A 128 1.46 4.01 6.80
C SER A 128 2.18 5.35 6.62
N THR A 129 2.12 6.23 7.62
CA THR A 129 2.75 7.56 7.53
C THR A 129 3.92 7.64 8.49
N THR A 130 5.09 7.97 7.96
CA THR A 130 6.32 8.17 8.74
C THR A 130 6.73 9.63 8.68
N HIS A 131 7.13 10.16 9.83
CA HIS A 131 7.68 11.51 9.94
C HIS A 131 9.08 11.40 10.50
N VAL A 132 10.06 11.95 9.78
CA VAL A 132 11.45 12.05 10.24
C VAL A 132 11.84 13.52 10.39
N ALA A 133 12.60 13.81 11.43
CA ALA A 133 13.17 15.15 11.63
C ALA A 133 14.55 15.06 12.28
N LYS A 134 15.46 15.90 11.80
CA LYS A 134 16.74 16.10 12.48
C LYS A 134 16.50 16.81 13.82
N VAL A 135 17.11 16.31 14.88
CA VAL A 135 16.99 16.84 16.24
C VAL A 135 18.33 16.75 16.96
N ASP A 136 18.68 17.81 17.67
CA ASP A 136 19.89 17.92 18.49
C ASP A 136 19.55 17.95 19.99
N THR A 137 18.27 18.10 20.36
CA THR A 137 17.82 18.17 21.75
C THR A 137 16.49 17.45 21.97
N ILE A 138 16.28 16.97 23.20
CA ILE A 138 15.01 16.36 23.61
C ILE A 138 13.82 17.34 23.50
N HIS A 139 14.09 18.65 23.63
CA HIS A 139 13.07 19.67 23.48
C HIS A 139 12.53 19.70 22.04
N GLN A 140 13.41 19.59 21.04
CA GLN A 140 12.99 19.50 19.63
C GLN A 140 12.17 18.24 19.35
N VAL A 141 12.52 17.09 19.94
CA VAL A 141 11.71 15.86 19.84
C VAL A 141 10.27 16.13 20.33
N LYS A 142 10.12 16.75 21.49
CA LYS A 142 8.81 17.10 22.05
C LYS A 142 8.04 18.07 21.15
N LEU A 143 8.71 19.05 20.55
CA LEU A 143 8.10 19.99 19.62
C LEU A 143 7.62 19.30 18.33
N VAL A 144 8.41 18.37 17.78
CA VAL A 144 8.02 17.59 16.59
C VAL A 144 6.74 16.81 16.87
N ILE A 145 6.68 16.06 17.98
CA ILE A 145 5.49 15.29 18.34
C ILE A 145 4.30 16.23 18.57
N ALA A 146 4.49 17.32 19.31
CA ALA A 146 3.42 18.28 19.56
C ALA A 146 2.86 18.87 18.26
N CYS A 147 3.71 19.16 17.29
CA CYS A 147 3.31 19.64 15.96
C CYS A 147 2.52 18.56 15.19
N LEU A 148 3.04 17.32 15.12
CA LEU A 148 2.36 16.22 14.43
C LEU A 148 0.97 15.93 15.02
N LEU A 149 0.84 15.98 16.35
CA LEU A 149 -0.43 15.77 17.05
C LEU A 149 -1.44 16.92 16.89
N GLN A 150 -1.06 18.07 16.30
CA GLN A 150 -2.05 19.08 15.87
C GLN A 150 -2.85 18.60 14.66
N ASN A 151 -2.30 17.68 13.85
CA ASN A 151 -3.03 17.04 12.78
C ASN A 151 -4.03 16.02 13.36
N LYS A 152 -5.33 16.33 13.23
CA LYS A 152 -6.41 15.47 13.75
C LYS A 152 -6.37 14.04 13.20
N LYS A 153 -5.80 13.80 12.01
CA LYS A 153 -5.67 12.43 11.46
C LYS A 153 -4.61 11.62 12.21
N ILE A 154 -3.47 12.23 12.52
CA ILE A 154 -2.37 11.62 13.29
C ILE A 154 -2.77 11.45 14.75
N ALA A 155 -3.38 12.47 15.35
CA ALA A 155 -3.82 12.43 16.75
C ALA A 155 -4.86 11.33 17.02
N LYS A 156 -5.69 10.97 16.03
CA LYS A 156 -6.68 9.90 16.11
C LYS A 156 -6.14 8.53 15.68
N ALA A 157 -4.86 8.44 15.31
CA ALA A 157 -4.27 7.16 14.95
C ALA A 157 -4.25 6.21 16.14
N THR A 158 -4.31 4.91 15.85
CA THR A 158 -4.33 3.87 16.88
C THR A 158 -3.01 3.83 17.63
N HIS A 159 -1.90 4.02 16.91
CA HIS A 159 -0.57 4.11 17.50
C HIS A 159 0.24 5.20 16.79
N ASN A 160 0.86 6.07 17.59
CA ASN A 160 1.90 6.99 17.17
C ASN A 160 3.20 6.51 17.82
N ILE A 161 3.95 5.67 17.12
CA ILE A 161 5.19 5.07 17.64
C ILE A 161 6.33 6.05 17.41
N LEU A 162 7.07 6.37 18.47
CA LEU A 162 8.20 7.31 18.47
C LEU A 162 9.50 6.54 18.72
N ALA A 163 10.52 6.83 17.94
CA ALA A 163 11.90 6.50 18.28
C ALA A 163 12.82 7.70 18.01
N TYR A 164 13.82 7.92 18.86
CA TYR A 164 14.82 8.96 18.61
C TYR A 164 16.18 8.58 19.16
N ARG A 165 17.22 9.21 18.61
CA ARG A 165 18.59 9.10 19.12
C ARG A 165 19.32 10.42 18.91
N ILE A 166 19.85 10.97 20.00
CA ILE A 166 20.52 12.28 20.06
C ILE A 166 21.87 12.10 20.74
N THR A 167 22.94 12.49 20.07
CA THR A 167 24.28 12.59 20.61
C THR A 167 24.50 14.01 21.15
N MET A 168 24.61 14.16 22.46
CA MET A 168 24.88 15.44 23.11
C MET A 168 26.36 15.86 22.93
N PRO A 169 26.69 17.17 23.04
CA PRO A 169 28.06 17.67 22.88
C PRO A 169 29.08 17.09 23.88
N ASP A 170 28.62 16.64 25.04
CA ASP A 170 29.43 15.95 26.06
C ASP A 170 29.69 14.47 25.73
N GLY A 171 29.26 14.00 24.55
CA GLY A 171 29.39 12.62 24.06
C GLY A 171 28.31 11.68 24.59
N LYS A 172 27.37 12.17 25.40
CA LYS A 172 26.32 11.36 26.02
C LYS A 172 25.17 11.15 25.03
N VAL A 173 24.69 9.92 24.88
CA VAL A 173 23.61 9.59 23.95
C VAL A 173 22.28 9.52 24.70
N LEU A 174 21.30 10.31 24.27
CA LEU A 174 19.90 10.19 24.67
C LEU A 174 19.17 9.44 23.56
N GLN A 175 18.58 8.30 23.90
CA GLN A 175 17.78 7.53 22.96
C GLN A 175 16.55 6.98 23.66
N ASP A 176 15.47 6.86 22.91
CA ASP A 176 14.29 6.12 23.28
C ASP A 176 13.92 5.26 22.07
N ASN A 177 13.98 3.96 22.27
CA ASN A 177 13.60 2.97 21.28
C ASN A 177 13.03 1.78 22.05
N ASP A 178 11.86 1.31 21.63
CA ASP A 178 11.30 0.07 22.14
C ASP A 178 11.73 -1.02 21.14
N ASP A 179 13.00 -1.44 21.16
CA ASP A 179 13.43 -2.50 20.24
C ASP A 179 14.63 -3.37 20.67
N ASP A 180 14.48 -4.61 20.24
CA ASP A 180 15.15 -5.91 20.43
C ASP A 180 16.66 -6.04 20.11
N GLY A 181 17.43 -4.96 20.20
CA GLY A 181 18.89 -5.02 20.17
C GLY A 181 19.56 -4.76 18.81
N GLU A 182 18.82 -4.25 17.82
CA GLU A 182 19.43 -3.76 16.58
C GLU A 182 19.95 -2.30 16.69
N THR A 183 21.26 -2.12 16.52
CA THR A 183 22.00 -0.86 16.71
C THR A 183 21.91 0.09 15.49
N ALA A 184 20.71 0.31 14.94
CA ALA A 184 20.53 1.01 13.66
C ALA A 184 19.70 2.32 13.71
N ALA A 185 19.33 2.81 14.90
CA ALA A 185 18.70 4.13 15.00
C ALA A 185 19.66 5.22 14.48
N GLY A 186 19.18 6.03 13.51
CA GLY A 186 19.94 7.13 12.91
C GLY A 186 20.48 8.11 13.96
N GLU A 187 21.49 8.90 13.61
CA GLU A 187 22.12 9.83 14.56
C GLU A 187 21.48 11.22 14.49
N ASN A 188 21.14 11.80 15.65
CA ASN A 188 20.50 13.13 15.76
C ASN A 188 19.20 13.22 14.97
N VAL A 189 18.33 12.21 15.14
CA VAL A 189 17.08 12.07 14.42
C VAL A 189 15.97 11.56 15.33
N VAL A 190 14.75 12.00 15.04
CA VAL A 190 13.51 11.42 15.53
C VAL A 190 12.74 10.85 14.35
N VAL A 191 12.16 9.67 14.53
CA VAL A 191 11.21 9.04 13.63
C VAL A 191 9.90 8.79 14.37
N VAL A 192 8.78 9.13 13.72
CA VAL A 192 7.44 8.88 14.22
C VAL A 192 6.69 8.08 13.17
N VAL A 193 6.33 6.84 13.50
CA VAL A 193 5.50 5.98 12.64
C VAL A 193 4.06 6.06 13.14
N THR A 194 3.19 6.59 12.30
CA THR A 194 1.75 6.69 12.56
C THR A 194 1.04 5.51 11.93
N ARG A 195 0.35 4.74 12.77
CA ARG A 195 -0.37 3.52 12.37
C ARG A 195 -1.84 3.58 12.78
N TRP A 196 -2.72 3.27 11.83
CA TRP A 196 -4.15 3.13 12.05
C TRP A 196 -4.55 1.66 12.13
N PHE A 197 -5.56 1.36 12.94
CA PHE A 197 -6.12 0.01 13.07
C PHE A 197 -6.90 -0.36 11.81
N GLY A 198 -6.40 -1.36 11.07
CA GLY A 198 -7.03 -1.89 9.86
C GLY A 198 -8.02 -3.05 10.10
N GLY A 199 -8.58 -3.18 11.31
CA GLY A 199 -9.57 -4.23 11.61
C GLY A 199 -9.01 -5.59 12.05
N ILE A 200 -7.70 -5.81 11.95
CA ILE A 200 -7.02 -7.06 12.37
C ILE A 200 -6.03 -6.77 13.50
N HIS A 201 -6.09 -7.56 14.57
CA HIS A 201 -5.09 -7.50 15.64
C HIS A 201 -3.81 -8.21 15.23
N LEU A 202 -2.77 -7.43 14.92
CA LEU A 202 -1.48 -7.93 14.48
C LEU A 202 -0.63 -8.56 15.59
N GLY A 203 -0.94 -8.30 16.87
CA GLY A 203 -0.09 -8.75 17.98
C GLY A 203 1.34 -8.18 17.86
N PRO A 204 2.36 -8.87 18.37
CA PRO A 204 3.77 -8.45 18.29
C PRO A 204 4.32 -8.28 16.87
N ASP A 205 3.76 -8.97 15.87
CA ASP A 205 4.25 -8.89 14.48
C ASP A 205 4.18 -7.47 13.90
N ARG A 206 3.29 -6.62 14.44
CA ARG A 206 3.14 -5.21 14.04
C ARG A 206 4.44 -4.42 14.12
N PHE A 207 5.33 -4.79 15.04
CA PHE A 207 6.59 -4.09 15.27
C PHE A 207 7.56 -4.28 14.10
N LYS A 208 7.52 -5.44 13.41
CA LYS A 208 8.35 -5.67 12.21
C LYS A 208 8.03 -4.67 11.10
N ASP A 209 6.74 -4.47 10.80
CA ASP A 209 6.32 -3.48 9.79
C ASP A 209 6.76 -2.07 10.19
N ILE A 210 6.56 -1.71 11.47
CA ILE A 210 6.90 -0.40 12.02
C ILE A 210 8.41 -0.15 11.91
N ASN A 211 9.23 -1.13 12.30
CA ASN A 211 10.68 -1.03 12.29
C ASN A 211 11.23 -0.98 10.85
N ASN A 212 10.67 -1.78 9.94
CA ASN A 212 11.06 -1.76 8.54
C ASN A 212 10.76 -0.41 7.89
N ILE A 213 9.53 0.10 8.04
CA ILE A 213 9.14 1.39 7.48
C ILE A 213 9.99 2.52 8.09
N ALA A 214 10.23 2.51 9.41
CA ALA A 214 11.11 3.49 10.05
C ALA A 214 12.53 3.47 9.47
N ARG A 215 13.10 2.26 9.29
CA ARG A 215 14.44 2.08 8.72
C ARG A 215 14.52 2.62 7.29
N THR A 216 13.60 2.21 6.42
CA THR A 216 13.56 2.66 5.02
C THR A 216 13.45 4.19 4.94
N THR A 217 12.56 4.81 5.71
CA THR A 217 12.43 6.28 5.71
C THR A 217 13.71 6.97 6.20
N LEU A 218 14.39 6.43 7.21
CA LEU A 218 15.67 6.98 7.69
C LEU A 218 16.78 6.85 6.64
N GLU A 219 16.82 5.76 5.88
CA GLU A 219 17.77 5.54 4.79
C GLU A 219 17.54 6.51 3.62
N GLU A 220 16.29 6.65 3.17
CA GLU A 220 15.87 7.58 2.11
C GLU A 220 16.28 9.03 2.41
N HIS A 221 16.18 9.43 3.68
CA HIS A 221 16.52 10.78 4.13
C HIS A 221 18.00 10.93 4.57
N GLY A 222 18.81 9.88 4.39
CA GLY A 222 20.25 9.92 4.65
C GLY A 222 20.65 9.95 6.14
N PHE A 223 19.76 9.52 7.04
CA PHE A 223 20.02 9.46 8.48
C PHE A 223 20.74 8.17 8.92
N VAL A 224 20.82 7.17 8.04
CA VAL A 224 21.59 5.93 8.25
C VAL A 224 22.84 5.97 7.37
N LYS A 225 24.02 5.76 7.98
CA LYS A 225 25.27 5.59 7.22
C LYS A 225 25.29 4.18 6.65
N GLN A 226 25.40 4.02 5.33
CA GLN A 226 25.62 2.72 4.70
C GLN A 226 26.84 2.05 5.36
N GLN A 227 26.64 0.87 5.94
CA GLN A 227 27.76 0.07 6.44
C GLN A 227 28.62 -0.33 5.25
N GLN A 228 29.81 0.27 5.11
CA GLN A 228 30.87 -0.29 4.28
C GLN A 228 31.18 -1.68 4.84
N SER A 229 30.85 -2.72 4.09
CA SER A 229 31.16 -4.10 4.42
C SER A 229 32.68 -4.22 4.61
N LYS A 230 33.11 -4.46 5.86
CA LYS A 230 34.50 -4.80 6.16
C LYS A 230 34.80 -6.17 5.57
N ALA A 231 35.35 -6.20 4.36
CA ALA A 231 35.93 -7.39 3.77
C ALA A 231 37.00 -7.96 4.72
N ASN A 232 36.83 -9.24 5.05
CA ASN A 232 37.71 -10.04 5.90
C ASN A 232 39.16 -10.02 5.43
N ASN A 233 40.03 -9.29 6.13
CA ASN A 233 41.47 -9.44 5.99
C ASN A 233 41.95 -10.56 6.93
N LYS A 234 41.72 -11.82 6.52
CA LYS A 234 42.36 -12.99 7.15
C LYS A 234 43.85 -12.95 6.82
N LYS A 235 44.65 -12.37 7.72
CA LYS A 235 46.11 -12.48 7.71
C LYS A 235 46.51 -13.96 7.81
N SER A 236 47.05 -14.49 6.71
CA SER A 236 47.91 -15.67 6.71
C SER A 236 49.12 -15.40 7.61
N LYS A 237 49.20 -16.11 8.75
CA LYS A 237 50.46 -16.23 9.47
C LYS A 237 51.26 -17.38 8.84
N LYS A 238 52.43 -16.94 8.39
CA LYS A 238 53.65 -17.64 7.98
C LYS A 238 53.94 -18.92 8.76
#